data_AF-A0AAU1Q5V4-F1
#
_entry.id   AF-A0AAU1Q5V4-F1
#
_cell.length_a   1.000
_cell.length_b   1.000
_cell.length_c   1.000
_cell.angle_alpha   90.00
_cell.angle_beta   90.00
_cell.angle_gamma   90.00
#
_symmetry.space_group_name_H-M   'P 1'
#
loop_
_entity.id
_entity.type
_entity.pdbx_description
1 polymer ?
#
loop_
_entity_poly.entity_id
_entity_poly.type
_entity_poly.pdbx_seq_one_letter_code
_entity_poly.pdbx_strand_id
1 'polypeptide(L)'
;MAETYDFPDDLRAAQLDLHRTRAEYAALCRALPWSVTPEPGWTSEKHVLGDRVVSFPDSPGYTDEQAAEVERLRRRLLDLSVTVSTHPYWASLTADVVDARMALKHVHEQDEGKAA
;
A
#
# COMPACT_ATOMS: atom_id res chain seq x y z
N MET A 1 -15.17 -20.17 5.26
CA MET A 1 -15.70 -20.20 6.63
C MET A 1 -14.73 -19.38 7.46
N ALA A 2 -15.16 -18.24 7.98
CA ALA A 2 -14.33 -17.35 8.79
C ALA A 2 -14.23 -17.94 10.20
N GLU A 3 -13.38 -18.95 10.36
CA GLU A 3 -13.10 -19.58 11.64
C GLU A 3 -11.74 -19.07 12.15
N THR A 4 -11.80 -18.16 13.12
CA THR A 4 -11.05 -18.29 14.38
C THR A 4 -9.52 -18.23 14.31
N TYR A 5 -8.94 -17.29 13.56
CA TYR A 5 -7.55 -16.91 13.81
C TYR A 5 -7.50 -15.89 14.95
N ASP A 6 -7.01 -16.31 16.11
CA ASP A 6 -6.73 -15.40 17.23
C ASP A 6 -5.40 -14.67 16.95
N PHE A 7 -5.47 -13.66 16.09
CA PHE A 7 -4.30 -12.84 15.77
C PHE A 7 -3.87 -12.07 17.02
N PRO A 8 -2.57 -12.03 17.34
CA PRO A 8 -2.12 -11.21 18.45
C PRO A 8 -2.28 -9.71 18.15
N ASP A 9 -2.45 -8.91 19.21
CA ASP A 9 -2.75 -7.46 19.09
C ASP A 9 -1.68 -6.69 18.34
N ASP A 10 -0.41 -7.05 18.51
CA ASP A 10 0.73 -6.45 17.82
C ASP A 10 0.66 -6.69 16.31
N LEU A 11 0.28 -7.90 15.87
CA LEU A 11 0.10 -8.22 14.47
C LEU A 11 -1.10 -7.49 13.86
N ARG A 12 -2.21 -7.38 14.60
CA ARG A 12 -3.37 -6.58 14.18
C ARG A 12 -3.01 -5.10 14.04
N ALA A 13 -2.32 -4.54 15.03
CA ALA A 13 -1.87 -3.16 15.03
C ALA A 13 -0.91 -2.88 13.88
N ALA A 14 0.07 -3.77 13.64
CA ALA A 14 1.01 -3.65 12.51
C ALA A 14 0.30 -3.70 11.15
N GLN A 15 -0.71 -4.57 11.01
CA GLN A 15 -1.53 -4.63 9.79
C GLN A 15 -2.36 -3.36 9.58
N LEU A 16 -2.95 -2.80 10.64
CA LEU A 16 -3.71 -1.56 10.57
C LEU A 16 -2.82 -0.37 10.19
N ASP A 17 -1.64 -0.27 10.82
CA ASP A 17 -0.64 0.74 10.50
C ASP A 17 -0.16 0.62 9.04
N LEU A 18 -0.02 -0.61 8.53
CA LEU A 18 0.35 -0.87 7.14
C LEU A 18 -0.73 -0.33 6.18
N HIS A 19 -2.00 -0.60 6.46
CA HIS A 19 -3.13 -0.09 5.67
C HIS A 19 -3.20 1.43 5.69
N ARG A 20 -3.06 2.04 6.87
CA ARG A 20 -3.05 3.50 7.02
C ARG A 20 -1.90 4.13 6.24
N THR A 21 -0.69 3.63 6.40
CA THR A 21 0.51 4.14 5.70
C THR A 21 0.34 3.97 4.18
N ARG A 22 -0.27 2.87 3.73
CA ARG A 22 -0.54 2.64 2.30
C ARG A 22 -1.58 3.62 1.75
N ALA A 23 -2.60 3.96 2.53
CA ALA A 23 -3.59 4.96 2.15
C ALA A 23 -2.96 6.37 2.07
N GLU A 24 -2.11 6.74 3.04
CA GLU A 24 -1.36 7.98 3.05
C GLU A 24 -0.41 8.08 1.85
N TYR A 25 0.40 7.04 1.61
CA TYR A 25 1.28 6.96 0.45
C TYR A 25 0.51 7.07 -0.88
N ALA A 26 -0.63 6.38 -1.00
CA ALA A 26 -1.45 6.47 -2.20
C ALA A 26 -2.07 7.86 -2.39
N ALA A 27 -2.46 8.53 -1.30
CA ALA A 27 -2.94 9.91 -1.35
C ALA A 27 -1.84 10.88 -1.80
N LEU A 28 -0.63 10.72 -1.25
CA LEU A 28 0.54 11.49 -1.68
C LEU A 28 0.84 11.26 -3.17
N CYS A 29 0.94 10.02 -3.63
CA CYS A 29 1.19 9.72 -5.04
C CYS A 29 0.13 10.29 -5.99
N ARG A 30 -1.14 10.41 -5.56
CA ARG A 30 -2.20 11.04 -6.36
C ARG A 30 -2.06 12.57 -6.45
N ALA A 31 -1.46 13.19 -5.44
CA ALA A 31 -1.24 14.64 -5.40
C ALA A 31 0.08 15.07 -6.06
N LEU A 32 1.03 14.15 -6.19
CA LEU A 32 2.33 14.43 -6.79
C LEU A 32 2.28 14.53 -8.32
N PRO A 33 3.23 15.26 -8.92
CA PRO A 33 3.44 15.22 -10.37
C PRO A 33 3.67 13.79 -10.87
N TRP A 34 3.38 13.55 -12.14
CA TRP A 34 3.49 12.19 -12.68
C TRP A 34 4.94 11.72 -12.88
N SER A 35 5.91 12.64 -12.97
CA SER A 35 7.34 12.32 -12.97
C SER A 35 8.04 12.84 -11.72
N VAL A 36 9.02 12.06 -11.24
CA VAL A 36 9.92 12.41 -10.13
C VAL A 36 10.91 13.48 -10.54
N THR A 37 11.38 13.43 -11.79
CA THR A 37 12.28 14.44 -12.36
C THR A 37 11.49 15.44 -13.20
N PRO A 38 12.01 16.67 -13.40
CA PRO A 38 11.42 17.60 -14.34
C PRO A 38 11.42 16.96 -15.75
N GLU A 39 10.24 16.78 -16.33
CA GLU A 39 10.06 16.17 -17.63
C GLU A 39 9.04 16.93 -18.47
N PRO A 40 9.30 17.12 -19.77
CA PRO A 40 8.33 17.72 -20.66
C PRO A 40 7.11 16.79 -20.83
N GLY A 41 5.95 17.41 -20.97
CA GLY A 41 4.71 16.74 -21.29
C GLY A 41 4.81 16.07 -22.66
N TRP A 42 4.12 14.95 -22.81
CA TRP A 42 4.13 14.18 -24.03
C TRP A 42 2.77 13.53 -24.25
N THR A 43 2.47 13.22 -25.51
CA THR A 43 1.23 12.55 -25.90
C THR A 43 1.59 11.27 -26.65
N SER A 44 1.03 10.14 -26.22
CA SER A 44 1.27 8.85 -26.84
C SER A 44 0.71 8.80 -28.26
N GLU A 45 1.43 8.18 -29.17
CA GLU A 45 0.90 7.90 -30.50
C GLU A 45 -0.15 6.78 -30.44
N LYS A 46 -1.12 6.85 -31.35
CA LYS A 46 -2.20 5.85 -31.45
C LYS A 46 -1.64 4.58 -32.09
N HIS A 47 -1.61 3.46 -31.36
CA HIS A 47 -1.11 2.19 -31.90
C HIS A 47 -2.22 1.40 -32.61
N VAL A 48 -1.82 0.56 -33.58
CA VAL A 48 -2.75 -0.27 -34.39
C VAL A 48 -3.59 -1.24 -33.53
N LEU A 49 -3.11 -1.61 -32.33
CA LEU A 49 -3.78 -2.51 -31.40
C LEU A 49 -4.53 -1.80 -30.24
N GLY A 50 -4.66 -0.47 -30.28
CA GLY A 50 -5.34 0.29 -29.23
C GLY A 50 -5.50 1.76 -29.59
N ASP A 51 -6.74 2.25 -29.52
CA ASP A 51 -7.12 3.61 -29.92
C ASP A 51 -6.95 4.67 -28.82
N ARG A 52 -6.59 4.24 -27.60
CA ARG A 52 -6.43 5.12 -26.45
C ARG A 52 -5.14 5.93 -26.55
N VAL A 53 -5.32 7.22 -26.83
CA VAL A 53 -4.28 8.24 -26.70
C VAL A 53 -4.24 8.74 -25.25
N VAL A 54 -3.05 8.75 -24.65
CA VAL A 54 -2.81 9.31 -23.31
C VAL A 54 -1.90 10.52 -23.46
N SER A 55 -2.27 11.62 -22.82
CA SER A 55 -1.49 12.86 -22.80
C SER A 55 -1.12 13.20 -21.36
N PHE A 56 0.15 13.53 -21.14
CA PHE A 56 0.69 13.97 -19.87
C PHE A 56 1.17 15.43 -20.00
N PRO A 57 0.82 16.33 -19.07
CA PRO A 57 1.31 17.71 -19.07
C PRO A 57 2.79 17.76 -18.65
N ASP A 58 3.43 18.93 -18.76
CA ASP A 58 4.77 19.12 -18.20
C ASP A 58 4.79 18.79 -16.70
N SER A 59 5.75 17.96 -16.29
CA SER A 59 5.99 17.64 -14.88
C SER A 59 7.15 18.48 -14.36
N PRO A 60 6.96 19.27 -13.29
CA PRO A 60 8.07 19.96 -12.65
C PRO A 60 9.00 19.03 -11.86
N GLY A 61 8.66 17.75 -11.71
CA GLY A 61 9.36 16.83 -10.81
C GLY A 61 8.95 17.01 -9.36
N TYR A 62 9.53 16.20 -8.48
CA TYR A 62 9.29 16.29 -7.04
C TYR A 62 10.20 17.36 -6.45
N THR A 63 9.65 18.15 -5.53
CA THR A 63 10.46 18.95 -4.61
C THR A 63 11.21 18.04 -3.63
N ASP A 64 12.28 18.55 -3.01
CA ASP A 64 13.05 17.79 -2.03
C ASP A 64 12.19 17.32 -0.84
N GLU A 65 11.25 18.16 -0.39
CA GLU A 65 10.30 17.81 0.68
C GLU A 65 9.37 16.66 0.25
N GLN A 66 8.82 16.74 -0.96
CA GLN A 66 7.97 15.67 -1.50
C GLN A 66 8.74 14.36 -1.68
N ALA A 67 9.97 14.42 -2.18
CA ALA A 67 10.83 13.25 -2.33
C ALA A 67 11.19 12.63 -0.97
N ALA A 68 11.52 13.46 0.03
CA ALA A 68 11.80 13.01 1.39
C ALA A 68 10.57 12.35 2.04
N GLU A 69 9.38 12.89 1.81
CA GLU A 69 8.13 12.34 2.35
C GLU A 69 7.74 11.01 1.67
N VAL A 70 7.91 10.91 0.35
CA VAL A 70 7.77 9.64 -0.38
C VAL A 70 8.72 8.59 0.17
N GLU A 71 9.98 8.95 0.40
CA GLU A 71 11.00 8.03 0.92
C GLU A 71 10.72 7.63 2.37
N ARG A 72 10.24 8.55 3.21
CA ARG A 72 9.80 8.26 4.59
C ARG A 72 8.68 7.23 4.59
N LEU A 73 7.64 7.44 3.77
CA LEU A 73 6.50 6.53 3.67
C LEU A 73 6.89 5.18 3.08
N ARG A 74 7.76 5.15 2.06
CA ARG A 74 8.26 3.89 1.48
C ARG A 74 9.05 3.05 2.49
N ARG A 75 9.93 3.67 3.27
CA ARG A 75 10.64 2.98 4.36
C ARG A 75 9.68 2.43 5.40
N ARG A 76 8.73 3.25 5.86
CA ARG A 76 7.70 2.80 6.82
C ARG A 76 6.88 1.64 6.28
N LEU A 77 6.47 1.69 5.00
CA LEU A 77 5.76 0.59 4.35
C LEU A 77 6.57 -0.69 4.31
N LEU A 78 7.87 -0.60 3.98
CA LEU A 78 8.76 -1.74 3.96
C LEU A 78 8.91 -2.36 5.36
N ASP A 79 9.20 -1.53 6.37
CA ASP A 79 9.37 -1.99 7.75
C ASP A 79 8.11 -2.68 8.29
N LEU A 80 6.93 -2.10 8.04
CA LEU A 80 5.65 -2.70 8.42
C LEU A 80 5.38 -4.00 7.65
N SER A 81 5.69 -4.02 6.35
CA SER A 81 5.53 -5.23 5.53
C SER A 81 6.43 -6.37 6.01
N VAL A 82 7.67 -6.07 6.41
CA VAL A 82 8.59 -7.02 7.03
C VAL A 82 8.02 -7.50 8.37
N THR A 83 7.65 -6.58 9.26
CA THR A 83 7.09 -6.88 10.59
C THR A 83 5.91 -7.83 10.49
N VAL A 84 4.95 -7.54 9.60
CA VAL A 84 3.80 -8.41 9.36
C VAL A 84 4.26 -9.73 8.74
N SER A 85 5.11 -9.74 7.72
CA SER A 85 5.45 -10.97 6.98
C SER A 85 6.29 -11.96 7.79
N THR A 86 7.16 -11.47 8.67
CA THR A 86 8.09 -12.27 9.49
C THR A 86 7.60 -12.47 10.92
N HIS A 87 6.33 -12.17 11.20
CA HIS A 87 5.78 -12.27 12.54
C HIS A 87 5.88 -13.71 13.10
N PRO A 88 6.32 -13.91 14.37
CA PRO A 88 6.44 -15.25 14.97
C PRO A 88 5.14 -16.06 14.97
N TYR A 89 3.98 -15.39 14.98
CA TYR A 89 2.67 -16.02 14.87
C TYR A 89 2.58 -16.96 13.65
N TRP A 90 3.17 -16.61 12.51
CA TRP A 90 3.10 -17.47 11.33
C TRP A 90 3.81 -18.81 11.51
N ALA A 91 4.83 -18.86 12.36
CA ALA A 91 5.52 -20.10 12.70
C ALA A 91 4.70 -20.99 13.64
N SER A 92 3.72 -20.44 14.36
CA SER A 92 2.79 -21.22 15.19
C SER A 92 1.66 -21.90 14.41
N LEU A 93 1.41 -21.47 13.18
CA LEU A 93 0.38 -22.07 12.32
C LEU A 93 0.95 -23.31 11.62
N THR A 94 0.24 -24.43 11.74
CA THR A 94 0.64 -25.72 11.17
C THR A 94 0.16 -25.92 9.72
N ALA A 95 -0.86 -25.17 9.29
CA ALA A 95 -1.40 -25.14 7.94
C ALA A 95 -2.05 -23.77 7.65
N ASP A 96 -2.45 -23.55 6.40
CA ASP A 96 -3.32 -22.43 6.00
C ASP A 96 -2.80 -21.01 6.29
N VAL A 97 -1.47 -20.84 6.33
CA VAL A 97 -0.81 -19.53 6.55
C VAL A 97 -1.24 -18.48 5.51
N VAL A 98 -1.50 -18.91 4.28
CA VAL A 98 -1.98 -18.02 3.21
C VAL A 98 -3.39 -17.51 3.54
N ASP A 99 -4.31 -18.39 3.93
CA ASP A 99 -5.68 -18.02 4.29
C ASP A 99 -5.70 -17.14 5.55
N ALA A 100 -4.87 -17.45 6.54
CA ALA A 100 -4.69 -16.62 7.73
C ALA A 100 -4.16 -15.21 7.39
N ARG A 101 -3.20 -15.09 6.47
CA ARG A 101 -2.72 -13.78 5.97
C ARG A 101 -3.78 -13.03 5.20
N MET A 102 -4.64 -13.72 4.46
CA MET A 102 -5.76 -13.10 3.76
C MET A 102 -6.81 -12.60 4.76
N ALA A 103 -7.16 -13.42 5.75
CA ALA A 103 -8.07 -13.03 6.83
C ALA A 103 -7.55 -11.81 7.61
N LEU A 104 -6.27 -11.77 7.96
CA LEU A 104 -5.63 -10.67 8.69
C LEU A 104 -5.87 -9.30 8.00
N LYS A 105 -5.85 -9.26 6.66
CA LYS A 105 -6.07 -8.02 5.91
C LYS A 105 -7.44 -7.40 6.15
N HIS A 106 -8.45 -8.21 6.50
CA HIS A 106 -9.84 -7.78 6.67
C HIS A 106 -10.29 -7.66 8.13
N VAL A 107 -9.43 -8.04 9.10
CA VAL A 107 -9.78 -8.01 10.54
C VAL A 107 -10.29 -6.63 10.97
N HIS A 108 -9.62 -5.57 10.52
CA HIS A 108 -10.00 -4.19 10.86
C HIS A 108 -11.40 -3.79 10.34
N GLU A 109 -11.86 -4.36 9.22
CA GLU A 109 -13.20 -4.11 8.67
C GLU A 109 -14.29 -4.76 9.54
N GLN A 110 -13.97 -5.91 10.15
CA GLN A 110 -14.88 -6.61 11.07
C GLN A 110 -14.98 -5.90 12.43
N ASP A 111 -13.88 -5.30 12.91
CA ASP A 111 -13.87 -4.51 14.14
C ASP A 111 -14.67 -3.21 13.99
N GLU A 112 -14.57 -2.52 12.84
CA GLU A 112 -15.38 -1.33 12.54
C GLU A 112 -16.88 -1.64 12.46
N GLY A 113 -17.25 -2.77 11.87
CA GLY A 113 -18.65 -3.22 11.80
C GLY A 113 -19.24 -3.72 13.14
N LYS A 114 -18.39 -4.04 14.12
CA LYS A 114 -18.81 -4.44 15.47
C LYS A 114 -18.93 -3.25 16.44
N ALA A 115 -18.28 -2.13 16.12
CA ALA A 115 -18.30 -0.90 16.91
C ALA A 115 -19.40 0.10 16.50
N ALA A 116 -20.16 -0.19 15.43
CA ALA A 116 -21.28 0.62 14.91
C ALA A 116 -22.64 0.01 15.28
#